data_AF-A0AAW5FRC6-F1
#
_entry.id   AF-A0AAW5FRC6-F1
#
_cell.length_a   1.000
_cell.length_b   1.000
_cell.length_c   1.000
_cell.angle_alpha   90.00
_cell.angle_beta   90.00
_cell.angle_gamma   90.00
#
_symmetry.space_group_name_H-M   'P 1'
#
loop_
_entity.id
_entity.type
_entity.pdbx_description
1 polymer ?
#
loop_
_entity_poly.entity_id
_entity_poly.type
_entity_poly.pdbx_seq_one_letter_code
_entity_poly.pdbx_strand_id
1 'polypeptide(L)' 'MSIQIIIAAMLERELAARGVQSLGPSDCMEIVENLLERLKDLDRELAARGATRR' A
#
# COMPACT_ATOMS: atom_id res chain seq x y z
N MET A 1 -12.52 -12.22 -2.32
CA MET A 1 -11.19 -11.75 -2.78
C MET A 1 -10.91 -10.43 -2.09
N SER A 2 -9.88 -10.33 -1.25
CA SER A 2 -9.55 -9.08 -0.53
C SER A 2 -8.95 -8.06 -1.50
N ILE A 3 -9.23 -6.76 -1.30
CA ILE A 3 -8.68 -5.67 -2.12
C ILE A 3 -7.15 -5.64 -2.08
N GLN A 4 -6.54 -6.08 -0.97
CA GLN A 4 -5.08 -6.17 -0.83
C GLN A 4 -4.47 -7.14 -1.85
N ILE A 5 -5.13 -8.27 -2.10
CA ILE A 5 -4.67 -9.28 -3.08
C ILE A 5 -4.68 -8.68 -4.49
N ILE A 6 -5.70 -7.88 -4.81
CA ILE A 6 -5.79 -7.19 -6.11
C ILE A 6 -4.64 -6.19 -6.25
N ILE A 7 -4.40 -5.38 -5.22
CA ILE A 7 -3.34 -4.36 -5.23
C ILE A 7 -1.95 -5.02 -5.29
N ALA A 8 -1.73 -6.12 -4.57
CA ALA A 8 -0.47 -6.85 -4.60
C ALA A 8 -0.18 -7.42 -6.00
N ALA A 9 -1.18 -8.00 -6.65
CA ALA A 9 -1.06 -8.48 -8.03
C ALA A 9 -0.81 -7.34 -9.04
N MET A 10 -1.41 -6.16 -8.82
CA MET A 10 -1.10 -4.97 -9.63
C MET A 10 0.34 -4.51 -9.42
N LEU A 11 0.80 -4.46 -8.16
CA LEU A 11 2.16 -4.08 -7.81
C LEU A 11 3.20 -5.02 -8.45
N GLU A 12 2.99 -6.33 -8.33
CA GLU A 12 3.85 -7.35 -8.94
C GLU A 12 3.99 -7.14 -10.46
N ARG A 13 2.87 -6.92 -11.16
CA ARG A 13 2.85 -6.66 -12.60
C ARG A 13 3.60 -5.39 -12.99
N GLU A 14 3.39 -4.31 -12.24
CA GLU A 14 4.05 -3.03 -12.48
C GLU A 14 5.57 -3.12 -12.24
N LEU A 15 6.00 -3.86 -11.22
CA LEU A 15 7.42 -4.11 -10.93
C LEU A 15 8.06 -4.98 -12.02
N ALA A 16 7.40 -6.06 -12.43
CA ALA A 16 7.86 -6.92 -13.50
C ALA A 16 8.01 -6.17 -14.83
N ALA A 17 7.05 -5.29 -15.16
CA ALA A 17 7.12 -4.42 -16.34
C ALA A 17 8.31 -3.46 -16.33
N ARG A 18 8.84 -3.14 -15.15
CA ARG A 18 10.05 -2.31 -14.95
C ARG A 18 11.33 -3.14 -14.82
N GLY A 19 11.25 -4.45 -15.04
CA GLY A 19 12.38 -5.38 -14.93
C GLY A 19 12.70 -5.81 -13.50
N VAL A 20 11.89 -5.44 -12.51
CA VAL A 20 12.05 -5.88 -11.12
C VAL A 20 11.30 -7.19 -10.93
N GLN A 21 12.03 -8.29 -10.99
CA GLN A 21 11.49 -9.66 -10.88
C GLN A 21 11.94 -10.35 -9.58
N SER A 22 12.69 -9.66 -8.73
CA SER A 22 13.20 -10.20 -7.46
C SER A 22 12.14 -10.27 -6.36
N LEU A 23 10.99 -9.62 -6.56
CA LEU A 23 9.89 -9.56 -5.60
C LEU A 23 8.75 -10.44 -6.11
N GLY A 24 8.40 -11.46 -5.33
CA GLY A 24 7.29 -12.36 -5.62
C GLY A 24 5.96 -11.85 -5.04
N PRO A 25 4.90 -12.67 -5.19
CA PRO A 25 3.57 -12.33 -4.69
C PRO A 25 3.53 -12.04 -3.19
N SER A 26 4.28 -12.79 -2.38
CA SER A 26 4.36 -12.60 -0.93
C SER A 26 5.02 -11.28 -0.56
N ASP A 27 6.11 -10.91 -1.24
CA ASP A 27 6.80 -9.63 -1.01
C ASP A 27 5.88 -8.46 -1.38
N CYS A 28 5.18 -8.57 -2.51
CA CYS A 28 4.21 -7.55 -2.94
C CYS A 28 3.05 -7.42 -1.95
N MET A 29 2.60 -8.53 -1.35
CA MET A 29 1.57 -8.52 -0.33
C MET A 29 2.03 -7.77 0.92
N GLU A 30 3.23 -8.07 1.42
CA GLU A 30 3.80 -7.41 2.60
C GLU A 30 4.01 -5.90 2.36
N ILE A 31 4.47 -5.52 1.16
CA ILE A 31 4.59 -4.12 0.77
C ILE A 31 3.22 -3.42 0.81
N VAL A 32 2.19 -4.04 0.24
CA VAL A 32 0.83 -3.48 0.22
C VAL A 32 0.25 -3.33 1.62
N GLU A 33 0.45 -4.30 2.50
CA GLU A 33 0.00 -4.23 3.89
C GLU A 33 0.65 -3.06 4.63
N ASN A 34 1.97 -2.95 4.55
CA ASN A 34 2.74 -1.86 5.14
C ASN A 34 2.31 -0.48 4.62
N LEU A 35 2.05 -0.36 3.31
CA LEU A 35 1.59 0.88 2.70
C LEU A 35 0.20 1.30 3.19
N LEU A 36 -0.72 0.33 3.32
CA LEU A 36 -2.07 0.60 3.79
C LEU A 36 -2.11 1.02 5.26
N GLU A 37 -1.24 0.45 6.11
CA GLU A 37 -1.10 0.89 7.49
C GLU A 37 -0.60 2.33 7.58
N ARG A 38 0.48 2.66 6.85
CA ARG A 38 1.00 4.03 6.79
C ARG A 38 -0.03 5.02 6.27
N LEU A 39 -0.85 4.63 5.29
CA LEU A 39 -1.91 5.47 4.75
C LEU A 39 -2.98 5.76 5.82
N LYS A 40 -3.37 4.76 6.62
CA LYS A 40 -4.31 4.94 7.73
C LYS A 40 -3.77 5.89 8.79
N ASP A 41 -2.48 5.79 9.12
CA ASP A 41 -1.86 6.67 10.10
C ASP A 41 -1.77 8.12 9.58
N LEU A 42 -1.42 8.30 8.30
CA LEU A 42 -1.47 9.61 7.64
C LEU A 42 -2.88 10.22 7.65
N ASP A 43 -3.90 9.42 7.35
CA ASP A 43 -5.30 9.88 7.37
C ASP A 43 -5.72 10.34 8.78
N ARG A 44 -5.31 9.60 9.82
CA ARG A 44 -5.52 9.98 11.23
C ARG A 44 -4.81 11.28 11.58
N GLU A 45 -3.54 11.44 11.18
CA GLU A 45 -2.79 12.68 11.42
C GLU A 45 -3.44 13.89 10.72
N LEU A 46 -3.90 13.71 9.48
CA LEU A 46 -4.59 14.76 8.73
C LEU A 46 -5.91 15.13 9.39
N ALA A 47 -6.69 14.14 9.83
CA ALA A 47 -7.94 14.36 10.54
C ALA A 47 -7.70 15.12 11.87
N ALA A 48 -6.67 14.74 12.64
CA ALA A 48 -6.31 15.42 13.88
C ALA A 48 -5.93 16.89 13.63
N ARG A 49 -5.11 17.16 12.60
CA ARG A 49 -4.74 18.54 12.22
C ARG A 49 -5.94 19.36 11.76
N GLY A 50 -6.87 18.75 11.02
CA GLY A 50 -8.12 19.35 10.59
C GLY A 50 -9.06 19.70 11.74
N ALA A 51 -9.11 18.86 12.78
CA ALA A 51 -9.90 19.10 13.99
C ALA A 51 -9.36 20.28 14.82
N THR A 52 -8.04 20.46 14.91
CA THR A 52 -7.41 21.62 15.60
C THR A 52 -7.60 22.98 14.90
N ARG A 53 -8.09 23.00 13.65
CA ARG A 53 -8.36 24.26 12.90
C ARG A 53 -9.82 24.71 12.97
N ARG A 54 -10.69 24.00 13.70
CA ARG A 54 -12.08 24.40 13.94
C ARG A 54 -12.27 25.03 15.31
#